data_AF-A0A4D4MEB5-F1
#
_entry.id   AF-A0A4D4MEB5-F1
#
_cell.length_a   1.000
_cell.length_b   1.000
_cell.length_c   1.000
_cell.angle_alpha   90.00
_cell.angle_beta   90.00
_cell.angle_gamma   90.00
#
_symmetry.space_group_name_H-M   'P 1'
#
loop_
_entity.id
_entity.type
_entity.pdbx_description
1 polymer ?
#
loop_
_entity_poly.entity_id
_entity_poly.type
_entity_poly.pdbx_seq_one_letter_code
_entity_poly.pdbx_strand_id
1 'polypeptide(L)'
;MRAVRTAHPDALPPRRARPSCAEGWITANPTQARLGRFASDAQPKHGKDYDDHACQRPDHPTHTLRESPAMRRSTETDSRIPFPCSPTPTACRATPQLFAHDIGDSDTARAEQAKAACQACPIATACLKWALANPQLTTEGIWAATPPRQRTALRHQLADRLGSDWAAVVADHDRRLRERREAARHTPLTVRQDRIVRMDRDLNGPMPRPRRSLTPIQQHRDVAPPPGRRRLVSWF
;
A
#
# COMPACT_ATOMS: atom_id res chain seq x y z
N MET A 1 20.16 56.99 51.12
CA MET A 1 20.13 55.51 51.23
C MET A 1 19.73 54.95 49.87
N ARG A 2 20.70 54.41 49.12
CA ARG A 2 20.50 53.81 47.78
C ARG A 2 20.24 52.32 47.95
N ALA A 3 19.11 51.81 47.48
CA ALA A 3 18.87 50.37 47.34
C ALA A 3 19.11 49.96 45.89
N VAL A 4 20.05 49.04 45.72
CA VAL A 4 20.50 48.44 44.46
C VAL A 4 19.41 47.52 43.92
N ARG A 5 18.99 47.74 42.67
CA ARG A 5 18.15 46.81 41.91
C ARG A 5 19.04 45.70 41.34
N THR A 6 18.96 44.50 41.90
CA THR A 6 19.46 43.28 41.26
C THR A 6 18.35 42.66 40.41
N ALA A 7 18.62 42.51 39.11
CA ALA A 7 17.80 41.77 38.17
C ALA A 7 18.00 40.25 38.36
N HIS A 8 16.92 39.48 38.20
CA HIS A 8 16.98 38.03 37.97
C HIS A 8 16.18 37.66 36.72
N PRO A 9 16.67 36.71 35.88
CA PRO A 9 16.11 36.40 34.57
C PRO A 9 15.14 35.20 34.61
N ASP A 10 14.50 34.96 33.47
CA ASP A 10 13.79 33.74 33.05
C ASP A 10 12.38 33.48 33.60
N ALA A 11 11.39 34.07 32.95
CA ALA A 11 10.04 33.51 32.85
C ALA A 11 9.84 32.92 31.44
N LEU A 12 10.15 31.62 31.29
CA LEU A 12 9.72 30.81 30.16
C LEU A 12 8.19 30.60 30.20
N PRO A 13 7.45 30.71 29.08
CA PRO A 13 6.02 30.43 29.04
C PRO A 13 5.73 28.93 29.29
N PRO A 14 4.53 28.59 29.81
CA PRO A 14 4.19 27.22 30.16
C PRO A 14 4.22 26.31 28.92
N ARG A 15 4.96 25.20 29.03
CA ARG A 15 5.04 24.15 28.03
C ARG A 15 3.63 23.61 27.76
N ARG A 16 3.26 23.53 26.48
CA ARG A 16 2.05 22.87 25.99
C ARG A 16 1.88 21.50 26.67
N ALA A 17 0.74 21.32 27.34
CA ALA A 17 0.35 20.04 27.92
C ALA A 17 0.39 18.96 26.84
N ARG A 18 1.18 17.91 27.07
CA ARG A 18 1.19 16.70 26.25
C ARG A 18 -0.19 16.04 26.35
N PRO A 19 -0.72 15.41 25.30
CA PRO A 19 -2.00 14.71 25.37
C PRO A 19 -1.95 13.69 26.51
N SER A 20 -2.85 13.87 27.47
CA SER A 20 -2.92 13.06 28.68
C SER A 20 -3.17 11.60 28.33
N CYS A 21 -2.35 10.70 28.89
CA CYS A 21 -2.65 9.28 28.98
C CYS A 21 -4.10 9.07 29.44
N ALA A 22 -4.76 8.06 28.90
CA ALA A 22 -6.15 7.68 29.21
C ALA A 22 -6.44 7.64 30.73
N GLU A 23 -5.46 7.28 31.55
CA GLU A 23 -5.53 7.21 33.01
C GLU A 23 -5.85 8.55 33.69
N GLY A 24 -5.30 9.66 33.18
CA GLY A 24 -5.56 10.99 33.74
C GLY A 24 -7.01 11.45 33.51
N TRP A 25 -7.58 11.09 32.36
CA TRP A 25 -8.97 11.44 32.03
C TRP A 25 -9.97 10.58 32.82
N ILE A 26 -9.68 9.29 33.01
CA ILE A 26 -10.50 8.37 33.81
C ILE A 26 -10.60 8.83 35.26
N THR A 27 -9.49 9.32 35.82
CA THR A 27 -9.45 9.84 37.20
C THR A 27 -10.28 11.12 37.34
N ALA A 28 -10.24 12.00 36.33
CA ALA A 28 -11.02 13.23 36.33
C ALA A 28 -12.53 13.01 36.04
N ASN A 29 -12.90 11.90 35.38
CA ASN A 29 -14.28 11.64 34.93
C ASN A 29 -14.76 10.20 35.24
N PRO A 30 -14.79 9.79 36.52
CA PRO A 30 -14.99 8.39 36.90
C PRO A 30 -16.40 7.85 36.57
N THR A 31 -17.42 8.70 36.61
CA THR A 31 -18.80 8.34 36.26
C THR A 31 -18.96 8.12 34.75
N GLN A 32 -18.34 8.95 33.92
CA GLN A 32 -18.38 8.80 32.45
C GLN A 32 -17.62 7.56 31.99
N ALA A 33 -16.46 7.27 32.61
CA ALA A 33 -15.70 6.06 32.35
C ALA A 33 -16.48 4.78 32.69
N ARG A 34 -17.23 4.75 33.81
CA ARG A 34 -18.12 3.63 34.15
C ARG A 34 -19.26 3.42 33.15
N LEU A 35 -19.68 4.48 32.47
CA LEU A 35 -20.71 4.43 31.42
C LEU A 35 -20.11 4.17 30.02
N GLY A 36 -18.80 3.91 29.93
CA GLY A 36 -18.12 3.58 28.67
C GLY A 36 -17.93 4.76 27.72
N ARG A 37 -18.10 6.00 28.18
CA ARG A 37 -17.82 7.21 27.37
C ARG A 37 -16.39 7.68 27.61
N PHE A 38 -15.66 7.93 26.55
CA PHE A 38 -14.27 8.39 26.61
C PHE A 38 -14.13 9.81 26.05
N ALA A 39 -12.97 10.44 26.28
CA ALA A 39 -12.67 11.81 25.85
C ALA A 39 -13.01 12.11 24.37
N SER A 40 -12.93 11.08 23.51
CA SER A 40 -13.24 11.17 22.08
C SER A 40 -14.74 11.36 21.79
N ASP A 41 -15.63 10.93 22.69
CA ASP A 41 -17.09 11.00 22.51
C ASP A 41 -17.69 12.37 22.86
N ALA A 42 -16.90 13.22 23.54
CA ALA A 42 -17.33 14.56 23.98
C ALA A 42 -17.09 15.65 22.92
N GLN A 43 -16.56 15.32 21.74
CA GLN A 43 -16.33 16.31 20.69
C GLN A 43 -17.64 16.58 19.91
N PRO A 44 -18.12 17.83 19.81
CA PRO A 44 -19.31 18.14 19.01
C PRO A 44 -19.03 17.91 17.52
N LYS A 45 -19.88 17.11 16.87
CA LYS A 45 -19.81 16.85 15.43
C LYS A 45 -20.37 18.06 14.67
N HIS A 46 -19.51 18.77 13.93
CA HIS A 46 -19.92 19.89 13.08
C HIS A 46 -20.77 19.38 11.92
N GLY A 47 -21.95 19.99 11.73
CA GLY A 47 -22.96 19.61 10.75
C GLY A 47 -22.60 19.96 9.31
N LYS A 48 -23.17 19.19 8.39
CA LYS A 48 -23.22 19.45 6.94
C LYS A 48 -24.18 20.60 6.67
N ASP A 49 -23.75 21.58 5.88
CA ASP A 49 -24.64 22.40 5.05
C ASP A 49 -24.21 22.22 3.58
N TYR A 50 -25.14 21.73 2.76
CA TYR A 50 -25.06 21.71 1.31
C TYR A 50 -25.92 22.88 0.82
N ASP A 51 -25.33 23.79 0.05
CA ASP A 51 -26.10 24.70 -0.79
C ASP A 51 -25.58 24.66 -2.22
N ASP A 52 -26.54 24.61 -3.13
CA ASP A 52 -26.40 24.40 -4.56
C ASP A 52 -26.54 25.75 -5.31
N HIS A 53 -25.76 25.87 -6.39
CA HIS A 53 -25.87 26.80 -7.52
C HIS A 53 -25.49 28.30 -7.37
N ALA A 54 -24.49 28.73 -8.14
CA ALA A 54 -24.65 29.72 -9.22
C ALA A 54 -23.32 29.97 -9.98
N CYS A 55 -23.36 29.80 -11.31
CA CYS A 55 -22.32 30.25 -12.23
C CYS A 55 -22.40 31.78 -12.43
N GLN A 56 -21.28 32.49 -12.24
CA GLN A 56 -20.92 33.71 -13.00
C GLN A 56 -19.43 34.04 -12.75
N ARG A 57 -18.67 34.20 -13.84
CA ARG A 57 -17.38 34.91 -13.94
C ARG A 57 -17.68 36.33 -14.47
N PRO A 58 -16.79 37.36 -14.37
CA PRO A 58 -15.32 37.24 -14.45
C PRO A 58 -14.44 38.27 -13.65
N ASP A 59 -13.12 38.05 -13.77
CA ASP A 59 -11.98 39.00 -13.71
C ASP A 59 -11.15 39.31 -12.41
N HIS A 60 -9.85 38.95 -12.52
CA HIS A 60 -8.61 39.39 -11.82
C HIS A 60 -8.31 38.96 -10.35
N PRO A 61 -7.04 39.01 -9.88
CA PRO A 61 -5.77 38.57 -10.46
C PRO A 61 -5.07 37.49 -9.59
N THR A 62 -4.00 36.92 -10.12
CA THR A 62 -3.19 35.81 -9.58
C THR A 62 -2.68 36.06 -8.15
N HIS A 63 -3.31 35.43 -7.15
CA HIS A 63 -2.70 35.20 -5.85
C HIS A 63 -2.14 33.77 -5.82
N THR A 64 -0.81 33.65 -5.81
CA THR A 64 -0.13 32.38 -5.55
C THR A 64 -0.51 31.91 -4.14
N LEU A 65 -1.48 31.00 -4.05
CA LEU A 65 -1.82 30.32 -2.82
C LEU A 65 -0.65 29.43 -2.42
N ARG A 66 0.10 29.90 -1.43
CA ARG A 66 1.06 29.09 -0.68
C ARG A 66 0.26 28.02 0.08
N GLU A 67 0.10 26.83 -0.52
CA GLU A 67 -0.72 25.77 0.08
C GLU A 67 -0.19 25.41 1.47
N SER A 68 -1.09 25.44 2.46
CA SER A 68 -0.82 25.14 3.86
C SER A 68 -0.15 23.76 4.05
N PRO A 69 0.93 23.64 4.85
CA PRO A 69 1.62 22.37 5.14
C PRO A 69 0.75 21.29 5.82
N ALA A 70 -0.44 21.65 6.28
CA ALA A 70 -1.42 20.72 6.85
C ALA A 70 -2.21 19.98 5.76
N MET A 71 -2.46 20.60 4.59
CA MET A 71 -3.25 19.99 3.51
C MET A 71 -2.41 19.05 2.63
N ARG A 72 -1.10 19.32 2.48
CA ARG A 72 -0.16 18.45 1.74
C ARG A 72 0.00 17.05 2.37
N ARG A 73 -0.23 16.91 3.68
CA ARG A 73 0.02 15.68 4.43
C ARG A 73 -1.02 14.58 4.20
N SER A 74 -2.18 14.92 3.62
CA SER A 74 -3.31 14.00 3.45
C SER A 74 -3.29 13.24 2.12
N THR A 75 -2.42 13.63 1.19
CA THR A 75 -2.33 13.04 -0.16
C THR A 75 -0.94 12.52 -0.49
N GLU A 76 0.03 12.67 0.42
CA GLU A 76 1.41 12.27 0.18
C GLU A 76 1.52 10.75 0.33
N THR A 77 1.86 10.08 -0.78
CA THR A 77 2.12 8.65 -0.79
C THR A 77 3.37 8.34 0.01
N ASP A 78 3.38 7.19 0.69
CA ASP A 78 4.61 6.69 1.31
C ASP A 78 5.61 6.34 0.21
N SER A 79 6.56 7.24 -0.04
CA SER A 79 7.57 7.13 -1.09
C SER A 79 8.51 5.94 -0.90
N ARG A 80 8.53 5.32 0.29
CA ARG A 80 9.33 4.11 0.57
C ARG A 80 8.77 2.88 -0.14
N ILE A 81 7.46 2.83 -0.37
CA ILE A 81 6.78 1.77 -1.12
C ILE A 81 6.10 2.42 -2.34
N PRO A 82 6.81 2.56 -3.48
CA PRO A 82 6.25 3.18 -4.66
C PRO A 82 5.14 2.33 -5.28
N PHE A 83 4.22 2.97 -6.01
CA PHE A 83 3.17 2.26 -6.73
C PHE A 83 3.80 1.38 -7.83
N PRO A 84 3.40 0.11 -7.97
CA PRO A 84 3.97 -0.78 -8.97
C PRO A 84 3.62 -0.39 -10.41
N CYS A 85 4.61 -0.43 -11.29
CA CYS A 85 4.39 -0.32 -12.73
C CYS A 85 3.92 -1.67 -13.30
N SER A 86 2.89 -1.65 -14.15
CA SER A 86 2.47 -2.81 -14.94
C SER A 86 2.84 -2.57 -16.41
N PRO A 87 3.45 -3.55 -17.10
CA PRO A 87 3.72 -3.43 -18.53
C PRO A 87 2.45 -3.59 -19.39
N THR A 88 1.39 -4.18 -18.83
CA THR A 88 0.10 -4.35 -19.49
C THR A 88 -1.02 -3.62 -18.73
N PRO A 89 -2.12 -3.24 -19.41
CA PRO A 89 -3.29 -2.69 -18.73
C PRO A 89 -3.83 -3.66 -17.67
N THR A 90 -4.11 -3.15 -16.47
CA THR A 90 -4.69 -3.95 -15.38
C THR A 90 -6.21 -3.96 -15.46
N ALA A 91 -6.85 -5.05 -15.03
CA ALA A 91 -8.31 -5.17 -15.02
C ALA A 91 -8.98 -4.01 -14.25
N CYS A 92 -8.39 -3.56 -13.14
CA CYS A 92 -8.91 -2.43 -12.37
C CYS A 92 -8.85 -1.08 -13.08
N ARG A 93 -7.97 -0.92 -14.07
CA ARG A 93 -7.94 0.28 -14.91
C ARG A 93 -8.91 0.17 -16.09
N ALA A 94 -9.08 -1.04 -16.63
CA ALA A 94 -10.00 -1.28 -17.74
C ALA A 94 -11.47 -1.23 -17.29
N THR A 95 -11.77 -1.70 -16.07
CA THR A 95 -13.14 -1.85 -15.57
C THR A 95 -13.25 -1.36 -14.11
N PRO A 96 -13.07 -0.06 -13.82
CA PRO A 96 -12.99 0.44 -12.45
C PRO A 96 -14.27 0.19 -11.63
N GLN A 97 -15.45 0.17 -12.27
CA GLN A 97 -16.73 -0.08 -11.62
C GLN A 97 -16.82 -1.47 -10.99
N LEU A 98 -16.09 -2.46 -11.52
CA LEU A 98 -16.03 -3.80 -10.94
C LEU A 98 -15.33 -3.79 -9.57
N PHE A 99 -14.38 -2.88 -9.35
CA PHE A 99 -13.54 -2.83 -8.16
C PHE A 99 -14.01 -1.83 -7.10
N ALA A 100 -14.99 -0.97 -7.42
CA ALA A 100 -15.57 -0.03 -6.48
C ALA A 100 -16.29 -0.80 -5.35
N HIS A 101 -15.88 -0.66 -4.09
CA HIS A 101 -16.43 -1.46 -3.00
C HIS A 101 -16.28 -0.72 -1.68
N ASP A 102 -17.39 -0.50 -1.00
CA ASP A 102 -17.43 0.28 0.24
C ASP A 102 -17.62 -0.60 1.47
N ILE A 103 -17.35 0.00 2.63
CA ILE A 103 -17.59 -0.66 3.91
C ILE A 103 -19.10 -0.85 4.08
N GLY A 104 -19.56 -2.10 3.94
CA GLY A 104 -20.99 -2.45 4.07
C GLY A 104 -21.67 -2.79 2.75
N ASP A 105 -20.93 -2.76 1.63
CA ASP A 105 -21.41 -3.26 0.35
C ASP A 105 -21.75 -4.77 0.46
N SER A 106 -22.98 -5.11 0.06
CA SER A 106 -23.55 -6.46 0.14
C SER A 106 -23.43 -7.24 -1.16
N ASP A 107 -22.94 -6.63 -2.24
CA ASP A 107 -22.78 -7.31 -3.54
C ASP A 107 -21.56 -8.23 -3.53
N THR A 108 -21.76 -9.42 -2.95
CA THR A 108 -20.73 -10.44 -2.81
C THR A 108 -20.29 -11.00 -4.16
N ALA A 109 -21.19 -11.13 -5.14
CA ALA A 109 -20.88 -11.67 -6.45
C ALA A 109 -19.89 -10.78 -7.20
N ARG A 110 -20.14 -9.47 -7.23
CA ARG A 110 -19.23 -8.48 -7.83
C ARG A 110 -17.90 -8.42 -7.08
N ALA A 111 -17.93 -8.49 -5.75
CA ALA A 111 -16.72 -8.52 -4.95
C ALA A 111 -15.85 -9.76 -5.26
N GLU A 112 -16.44 -10.94 -5.39
CA GLU A 112 -15.70 -12.16 -5.77
C GLU A 112 -15.16 -12.09 -7.20
N GLN A 113 -15.93 -11.54 -8.15
CA GLN A 113 -15.47 -11.33 -9.52
C GLN A 113 -14.25 -10.38 -9.56
N ALA A 114 -14.30 -9.28 -8.80
CA ALA A 114 -13.18 -8.35 -8.68
C ALA A 114 -11.95 -9.00 -8.05
N LYS A 115 -12.14 -9.82 -7.00
CA LYS A 115 -11.06 -10.58 -6.36
C LYS A 115 -10.40 -11.55 -7.33
N ALA A 116 -11.18 -12.32 -8.07
CA ALA A 116 -10.65 -13.25 -9.08
C ALA A 116 -9.82 -12.52 -10.15
N ALA A 117 -10.31 -11.36 -10.63
CA ALA A 117 -9.57 -10.52 -11.57
C ALA A 117 -8.27 -9.96 -10.96
N CYS A 118 -8.28 -9.57 -9.69
CA CYS A 118 -7.07 -9.14 -8.98
C CYS A 118 -6.05 -10.28 -8.80
N GLN A 119 -6.49 -11.51 -8.54
CA GLN A 119 -5.60 -12.66 -8.32
C GLN A 119 -4.80 -13.02 -9.58
N ALA A 120 -5.37 -12.81 -10.77
CA ALA A 120 -4.68 -13.00 -12.04
C ALA A 120 -3.71 -11.85 -12.40
N CYS A 121 -3.67 -10.77 -11.61
CA CYS A 121 -2.88 -9.58 -11.93
C CYS A 121 -1.38 -9.79 -11.60
N PRO A 122 -0.46 -9.54 -12.56
CA PRO A 122 0.97 -9.78 -12.34
C PRO A 122 1.60 -8.89 -11.26
N ILE A 123 0.95 -7.76 -10.92
CA ILE A 123 1.43 -6.82 -9.90
C ILE A 123 0.66 -6.93 -8.57
N ALA A 124 -0.20 -7.94 -8.38
CA ALA A 124 -1.08 -8.04 -7.21
C ALA A 124 -0.33 -7.92 -5.88
N THR A 125 0.80 -8.64 -5.71
CA THR A 125 1.60 -8.59 -4.48
C THR A 125 2.16 -7.19 -4.19
N ALA A 126 2.67 -6.50 -5.21
CA ALA A 126 3.21 -5.15 -5.05
C ALA A 126 2.09 -4.13 -4.83
N CYS A 127 0.93 -4.33 -5.48
CA CYS A 127 -0.27 -3.52 -5.30
C CYS A 127 -0.79 -3.63 -3.85
N LEU A 128 -0.77 -4.84 -3.27
CA LEU A 128 -1.15 -5.04 -1.87
C LEU A 128 -0.22 -4.29 -0.92
N LYS A 129 1.11 -4.40 -1.09
CA LYS A 129 2.08 -3.67 -0.24
C LYS A 129 1.84 -2.17 -0.29
N TRP A 130 1.63 -1.63 -1.48
CA TRP A 130 1.32 -0.22 -1.67
C TRP A 130 0.00 0.17 -0.97
N ALA A 131 -1.05 -0.61 -1.16
CA ALA A 131 -2.35 -0.33 -0.54
C ALA A 131 -2.29 -0.35 0.99
N LEU A 132 -1.55 -1.29 1.57
CA LEU A 132 -1.37 -1.35 3.02
C LEU A 132 -0.56 -0.16 3.56
N ALA A 133 0.42 0.35 2.80
CA ALA A 133 1.24 1.48 3.23
C ALA A 133 0.55 2.84 3.06
N ASN A 134 -0.47 2.91 2.20
CA ASN A 134 -1.19 4.14 1.87
C ASN A 134 -2.68 4.01 2.25
N PRO A 135 -3.01 3.94 3.56
CA PRO A 135 -4.38 3.70 4.00
C PRO A 135 -5.32 4.86 3.64
N GLN A 136 -4.86 6.11 3.60
CA GLN A 136 -5.72 7.24 3.22
C GLN A 136 -6.18 7.16 1.76
N LEU A 137 -5.32 6.66 0.87
CA LEU A 137 -5.59 6.55 -0.57
C LEU A 137 -6.35 5.27 -0.94
N THR A 138 -6.44 4.31 -0.02
CA THR A 138 -7.10 3.02 -0.23
C THR A 138 -8.17 2.78 0.83
N THR A 139 -8.95 3.82 1.11
CA THR A 139 -10.08 3.73 2.06
C THR A 139 -11.19 2.84 1.50
N GLU A 140 -11.44 2.92 0.19
CA GLU A 140 -12.48 2.19 -0.54
C GLU A 140 -11.88 1.26 -1.60
N GLY A 141 -12.74 0.47 -2.23
CA GLY A 141 -12.42 -0.42 -3.33
C GLY A 141 -11.74 -1.73 -2.93
N ILE A 142 -11.66 -2.65 -3.89
CA ILE A 142 -10.93 -3.91 -3.80
C ILE A 142 -9.53 -3.71 -4.39
N TRP A 143 -8.51 -3.92 -3.55
CA TRP A 143 -7.10 -3.78 -3.92
C TRP A 143 -6.40 -5.11 -3.74
N ALA A 144 -5.77 -5.64 -4.79
CA ALA A 144 -5.07 -6.92 -4.76
C ALA A 144 -5.90 -8.05 -4.11
N ALA A 145 -7.17 -8.15 -4.48
CA ALA A 145 -8.15 -9.11 -3.95
C ALA A 145 -8.48 -8.95 -2.46
N THR A 146 -8.18 -7.79 -1.86
CA THR A 146 -8.50 -7.47 -0.47
C THR A 146 -9.48 -6.29 -0.40
N PRO A 147 -10.66 -6.44 0.23
CA PRO A 147 -11.57 -5.35 0.53
C PRO A 147 -11.06 -4.50 1.73
N PRO A 148 -11.66 -3.32 1.98
CA PRO A 148 -11.18 -2.39 3.02
C PRO A 148 -11.03 -3.01 4.41
N ARG A 149 -12.02 -3.78 4.87
CA ARG A 149 -11.98 -4.44 6.19
C ARG A 149 -10.80 -5.42 6.32
N GLN A 150 -10.54 -6.19 5.26
CA GLN A 150 -9.41 -7.12 5.24
C GLN A 150 -8.07 -6.37 5.27
N ARG A 151 -7.94 -5.24 4.54
CA ARG A 151 -6.74 -4.41 4.59
C ARG A 151 -6.48 -3.84 5.98
N THR A 152 -7.54 -3.40 6.69
CA THR A 152 -7.41 -2.94 8.08
C THR A 152 -6.88 -4.06 8.98
N ALA A 153 -7.45 -5.25 8.91
CA ALA A 153 -6.98 -6.41 9.68
C ALA A 153 -5.51 -6.77 9.37
N LEU A 154 -5.12 -6.77 8.08
CA LEU A 154 -3.74 -7.03 7.66
C LEU A 154 -2.76 -5.99 8.18
N ARG A 155 -3.13 -4.69 8.19
CA ARG A 155 -2.29 -3.63 8.77
C ARG A 155 -2.06 -3.83 10.27
N HIS A 156 -3.11 -4.21 11.01
CA HIS A 156 -2.96 -4.54 12.44
C HIS A 156 -2.02 -5.73 12.65
N GLN A 157 -2.22 -6.82 11.91
CA GLN A 157 -1.35 -8.01 11.98
C GLN A 157 0.11 -7.69 11.64
N LEU A 158 0.37 -6.80 10.69
CA LEU A 158 1.72 -6.36 10.35
C LEU A 158 2.33 -5.50 11.46
N ALA A 159 1.55 -4.58 12.03
CA ALA A 159 2.00 -3.75 13.15
C ALA A 159 2.33 -4.60 14.38
N ASP A 160 1.52 -5.62 14.67
CA ASP A 160 1.73 -6.54 15.78
C ASP A 160 3.01 -7.39 15.61
N ARG A 161 3.34 -7.78 14.37
CA ARG A 161 4.48 -8.66 14.08
C ARG A 161 5.80 -7.92 13.85
N LEU A 162 5.75 -6.75 13.21
CA LEU A 162 6.94 -6.02 12.73
C LEU A 162 7.12 -4.66 13.42
N GLY A 163 6.17 -4.25 14.26
CA GLY A 163 6.15 -2.95 14.92
C GLY A 163 5.39 -1.87 14.11
N SER A 164 5.23 -0.70 14.73
CA SER A 164 4.44 0.41 14.16
C SER A 164 4.96 0.92 12.82
N ASP A 165 6.26 0.82 12.55
CA ASP A 165 6.89 1.20 11.27
C ASP A 165 7.18 -0.03 10.38
N TRP A 166 6.25 -0.98 10.33
CA TRP A 166 6.33 -2.17 9.48
C TRP A 166 6.60 -1.81 8.00
N ALA A 167 6.14 -0.65 7.54
CA ALA A 167 6.33 -0.18 6.17
C ALA A 167 7.82 0.05 5.85
N ALA A 168 8.62 0.59 6.79
CA ALA A 168 10.07 0.69 6.62
C ALA A 168 10.72 -0.69 6.47
N VAL A 169 10.30 -1.66 7.30
CA VAL A 169 10.84 -3.02 7.30
C VAL A 169 10.59 -3.71 5.96
N VAL A 170 9.36 -3.59 5.43
CA VAL A 170 9.01 -4.13 4.12
C VAL A 170 9.79 -3.43 3.00
N ALA A 171 9.93 -2.10 3.07
CA ALA A 171 10.67 -1.33 2.08
C ALA A 171 12.17 -1.69 2.05
N ASP A 172 12.81 -1.88 3.21
CA ASP A 172 14.20 -2.33 3.32
C ASP A 172 14.38 -3.74 2.75
N HIS A 173 13.49 -4.67 3.09
CA HIS A 173 13.52 -6.01 2.53
C HIS A 173 13.40 -6.01 1.00
N ASP A 174 12.48 -5.23 0.43
CA ASP A 174 12.31 -5.13 -1.01
C ASP A 174 13.51 -4.48 -1.70
N ARG A 175 14.14 -3.47 -1.06
CA ARG A 175 15.40 -2.90 -1.54
C ARG A 175 16.51 -3.94 -1.59
N ARG A 176 16.73 -4.69 -0.51
CA ARG A 176 17.74 -5.76 -0.47
C ARG A 176 17.48 -6.85 -1.51
N LEU A 177 16.22 -7.19 -1.77
CA LEU A 177 15.88 -8.13 -2.83
C LEU A 177 16.20 -7.59 -4.23
N ARG A 178 15.96 -6.30 -4.49
CA ARG A 178 16.34 -5.66 -5.77
C ARG A 178 17.86 -5.65 -5.94
N GLU A 179 18.59 -5.19 -4.93
CA GLU A 179 20.06 -5.18 -4.93
C GLU A 179 20.63 -6.58 -5.16
N ARG A 180 20.09 -7.62 -4.49
CA ARG A 180 20.51 -9.00 -4.73
C ARG A 180 20.22 -9.48 -6.15
N ARG A 181 19.06 -9.11 -6.73
CA ARG A 181 18.72 -9.47 -8.12
C ARG A 181 19.62 -8.76 -9.12
N GLU A 182 19.94 -7.49 -8.89
CA GLU A 182 20.87 -6.71 -9.73
C GLU A 182 22.29 -7.25 -9.61
N ALA A 183 22.77 -7.51 -8.39
CA ALA A 183 24.04 -8.16 -8.17
C ALA A 183 24.11 -9.51 -8.88
N ALA A 184 23.06 -10.35 -8.80
CA ALA A 184 23.01 -11.62 -9.50
C ALA A 184 23.07 -11.50 -11.03
N ARG A 185 22.61 -10.40 -11.63
CA ARG A 185 22.72 -10.14 -13.08
C ARG A 185 24.15 -9.78 -13.50
N HIS A 186 24.90 -9.11 -12.61
CA HIS A 186 26.24 -8.60 -12.90
C HIS A 186 27.36 -9.43 -12.30
N THR A 187 27.03 -10.41 -11.44
CA THR A 187 28.02 -11.29 -10.81
C THR A 187 28.50 -12.29 -11.85
N PRO A 188 29.80 -12.34 -12.18
CA PRO A 188 30.34 -13.34 -13.08
C PRO A 188 30.16 -14.73 -12.48
N LEU A 189 29.93 -15.71 -13.35
CA LEU A 189 29.89 -17.11 -12.93
C LEU A 189 31.21 -17.50 -12.25
N THR A 190 31.13 -18.35 -11.24
CA THR A 190 32.32 -18.98 -10.67
C THR A 190 33.02 -19.87 -11.71
N VAL A 191 34.32 -20.12 -11.56
CA VAL A 191 35.09 -21.01 -12.47
C VAL A 191 34.41 -22.38 -12.66
N ARG A 192 33.80 -22.91 -11.60
CA ARG A 192 33.04 -24.18 -11.65
C ARG A 192 31.77 -24.04 -12.49
N GLN A 193 31.00 -22.97 -12.31
CA GLN A 193 29.77 -22.72 -13.08
C GLN A 193 30.09 -22.45 -14.55
N ASP A 194 31.14 -21.68 -14.83
CA ASP A 194 31.60 -21.42 -16.20
C ASP A 194 32.04 -22.72 -16.90
N ARG A 195 32.80 -23.57 -16.20
CA ARG A 195 33.15 -24.91 -16.71
C ARG A 195 31.91 -25.76 -17.03
N ILE A 196 30.88 -25.71 -16.19
CA ILE A 196 29.61 -26.42 -16.44
C ILE A 196 28.92 -25.89 -17.69
N VAL A 197 28.78 -24.57 -17.83
CA VAL A 197 28.16 -23.93 -19.01
C VAL A 197 28.93 -24.26 -20.29
N ARG A 198 30.26 -24.27 -20.23
CA ARG A 198 31.10 -24.68 -21.37
C ARG A 198 30.87 -26.13 -21.75
N MET A 199 30.89 -27.04 -20.77
CA MET A 199 30.68 -28.47 -21.03
C MET A 199 29.27 -28.76 -21.56
N ASP A 200 28.25 -28.08 -21.04
CA ASP A 200 26.88 -28.14 -21.57
C ASP A 200 26.82 -27.72 -23.03
N ARG A 201 27.48 -26.62 -23.40
CA ARG A 201 27.56 -26.16 -24.79
C ARG A 201 28.27 -27.16 -25.71
N ASP A 202 29.32 -27.82 -25.22
CA ASP A 202 30.07 -28.81 -25.98
C ASP A 202 29.24 -30.09 -26.21
N LEU A 203 28.44 -30.50 -25.22
CA LEU A 203 27.61 -31.71 -25.27
C LEU A 203 26.27 -31.50 -25.98
N ASN A 204 25.57 -30.40 -25.67
CA ASN A 204 24.20 -30.13 -26.11
C ASN A 204 24.14 -29.12 -27.29
N GLY A 205 25.28 -28.56 -27.68
CA GLY A 205 25.35 -27.49 -28.66
C GLY A 205 24.99 -26.12 -28.07
N PRO A 206 25.09 -25.03 -28.86
CA PRO A 206 24.69 -23.71 -28.38
C PRO A 206 23.18 -23.66 -28.11
N MET A 207 22.79 -23.00 -27.01
CA MET A 207 21.37 -22.74 -26.74
C MET A 207 20.69 -22.14 -27.99
N PRO A 208 19.56 -22.71 -28.45
CA PRO A 208 18.81 -22.14 -29.56
C PRO A 208 18.47 -20.69 -29.25
N ARG A 209 18.83 -19.78 -30.18
CA ARG A 209 18.39 -18.38 -30.05
C ARG A 209 16.86 -18.37 -30.04
N PRO A 210 16.20 -17.56 -29.19
CA PRO A 210 14.75 -17.48 -29.18
C PRO A 210 14.28 -17.20 -30.61
N ARG A 211 13.53 -18.14 -31.20
CA ARG A 211 12.86 -17.90 -32.48
C ARG A 211 11.96 -16.69 -32.26
N ARG A 212 11.85 -15.82 -33.27
CA ARG A 212 10.96 -14.64 -33.26
C ARG A 212 9.66 -14.98 -32.53
N SER A 213 9.29 -14.13 -31.57
CA SER A 213 8.08 -14.18 -30.74
C SER A 213 7.03 -15.18 -31.26
N LEU A 214 6.99 -16.35 -30.66
CA LEU A 214 5.93 -17.32 -30.92
C LEU A 214 4.59 -16.63 -30.63
N THR A 215 3.64 -16.72 -31.54
CA THR A 215 2.29 -16.22 -31.29
C THR A 215 1.66 -17.02 -30.14
N PRO A 216 0.68 -16.47 -29.40
CA PRO A 216 0.04 -17.21 -28.29
C PRO A 216 -0.51 -18.59 -28.69
N ILE A 217 -0.92 -18.74 -29.96
CA ILE A 217 -1.39 -20.01 -30.55
C ILE A 217 -0.27 -21.06 -30.64
N GLN A 218 0.96 -20.63 -30.90
CA GLN A 218 2.12 -21.53 -30.99
C GLN A 218 2.55 -22.01 -29.60
N GLN A 219 2.52 -21.14 -28.59
CA GLN A 219 2.86 -21.50 -27.21
C GLN A 219 1.96 -22.61 -26.64
N HIS A 220 0.68 -22.64 -27.03
CA HIS A 220 -0.28 -23.63 -26.55
C HIS A 220 -0.06 -25.03 -27.12
N ARG A 221 0.64 -25.16 -28.26
CA ARG A 221 0.95 -26.46 -28.90
C ARG A 221 2.17 -27.15 -28.28
N ASP A 222 3.13 -26.39 -27.79
CA ASP A 222 4.40 -26.93 -27.26
C ASP A 222 4.29 -27.49 -25.83
N VAL A 223 3.15 -27.25 -25.14
CA VAL A 223 2.87 -27.76 -23.79
C VAL A 223 2.14 -29.12 -23.82
N ALA A 224 1.74 -29.62 -24.99
CA ALA A 224 1.09 -30.93 -25.07
C ALA A 224 2.12 -32.04 -24.75
N PRO A 225 1.96 -32.80 -23.64
CA PRO A 225 2.74 -34.00 -23.46
C PRO A 225 2.41 -34.99 -24.60
N PRO A 226 3.36 -35.84 -25.03
CA PRO A 226 3.08 -36.85 -26.04
C PRO A 226 1.87 -37.69 -25.60
N PRO A 227 0.98 -38.10 -26.52
CA PRO A 227 -0.24 -38.81 -26.15
C PRO A 227 0.10 -40.14 -25.46
N GLY A 228 0.01 -40.13 -24.13
CA GLY A 228 0.39 -41.24 -23.27
C GLY A 228 -0.53 -41.33 -22.06
N ARG A 229 -1.55 -42.19 -22.19
CA ARG A 229 -2.42 -42.80 -21.15
C ARG A 229 -2.96 -41.86 -20.07
N ARG A 230 -4.23 -41.48 -20.25
CA ARG A 230 -5.12 -40.90 -19.23
C ARG A 230 -5.03 -41.68 -17.91
N ARG A 231 -4.55 -41.03 -16.84
CA ARG A 231 -4.94 -41.38 -15.47
C ARG A 231 -6.07 -40.44 -15.07
N LEU A 232 -7.27 -40.99 -14.92
CA LEU A 232 -8.36 -40.33 -14.21
C LEU A 232 -7.91 -40.15 -12.76
N VAL A 233 -7.80 -38.92 -12.30
CA VAL A 233 -7.74 -38.62 -10.86
C VAL A 233 -8.93 -37.73 -10.57
N SER A 234 -9.94 -38.34 -9.96
CA SER A 234 -11.07 -37.66 -9.34
C SER A 234 -10.57 -36.89 -8.13
N TRP A 235 -10.87 -35.60 -8.04
CA TRP A 235 -10.68 -34.81 -6.83
C TRP A 235 -12.07 -34.49 -6.28
N PHE A 236 -12.43 -35.20 -5.20
CA PHE A 236 -13.39 -34.74 -4.20
C PHE A 236 -12.74 -33.64 -3.36
#